data_AF-A0A4U9DBZ1-F1
#
_entry.id   AF-A0A4U9DBZ1-F1
#
_cell.length_a   1.000
_cell.length_b   1.000
_cell.length_c   1.000
_cell.angle_alpha   90.00
_cell.angle_beta   90.00
_cell.angle_gamma   90.00
#
_symmetry.space_group_name_H-M   'P 1'
#
loop_
_entity.id
_entity.type
_entity.pdbx_description
1 polymer ?
#
loop_
_entity_poly.entity_id
_entity_poly.type
_entity_poly.pdbx_seq_one_letter_code
_entity_poly.pdbx_strand_id
1 'polypeptide(L)'
;MLRKTLASLKARIWAAHLPKLVAKNERSGDPYDYYAVYFADVERNRYQLTGFNGSDVSMRCLNPTGAAANSDIAFPVARLAAMESEIVSYKKYGKITFTNVFGYFVNCYLPIFNIKTALLRGKAAVVSAFFREREVRSQDRIYLLGLIVNEFVHQRPSRLSSGITVDEVIDILYGKLWYQHIRNEQFRRKVTLLMASLVFSGELAVENNVYRVQGNAIATLVEHEKDERRAKQQDKIQRNMVRLMLIITAATVLITLALLGLAGVIDLHKIWQDILQIKPVRFLFKLI
;
A
#
# COMPACT_ATOMS: atom_id res chain seq x y z
N MET A 1 -18.36 -2.23 25.56
CA MET A 1 -19.52 -1.33 25.38
C MET A 1 -19.52 -0.64 24.01
N LEU A 2 -18.42 0.02 23.61
CA LEU A 2 -18.23 0.71 22.31
C LEU A 2 -18.51 -0.14 21.05
N ARG A 3 -18.15 -1.43 21.03
CA ARG A 3 -18.43 -2.29 19.87
C ARG A 3 -19.93 -2.54 19.63
N LYS A 4 -20.73 -2.65 20.69
CA LYS A 4 -22.18 -2.90 20.58
C LYS A 4 -22.92 -1.66 20.08
N THR A 5 -22.52 -0.47 20.53
CA THR A 5 -23.09 0.81 20.07
C THR A 5 -22.71 1.10 18.62
N LEU A 6 -21.51 0.74 18.19
CA LEU A 6 -21.09 0.90 16.79
C LEU A 6 -21.84 -0.04 15.84
N ALA A 7 -22.10 -1.28 16.28
CA ALA A 7 -22.86 -2.26 15.51
C ALA A 7 -24.33 -1.86 15.34
N SER A 8 -24.97 -1.35 16.39
CA SER A 8 -26.36 -0.87 16.32
C SER A 8 -26.50 0.39 15.46
N LEU A 9 -25.50 1.30 15.50
CA LEU A 9 -25.44 2.46 14.63
C LEU A 9 -25.28 2.04 13.15
N LYS A 10 -24.37 1.10 12.86
CA LYS A 10 -24.16 0.54 11.51
C LYS A 10 -25.45 -0.09 10.97
N ALA A 11 -26.18 -0.85 11.79
CA ALA A 11 -27.46 -1.45 11.41
C ALA A 11 -28.54 -0.40 11.09
N ARG A 12 -28.62 0.69 11.86
CA ARG A 12 -29.56 1.80 11.58
C ARG A 12 -29.24 2.52 10.26
N ILE A 13 -27.96 2.76 9.98
CA ILE A 13 -27.54 3.42 8.73
C ILE A 13 -27.87 2.54 7.53
N TRP A 14 -27.64 1.23 7.66
CA TRP A 14 -28.05 0.25 6.66
C TRP A 14 -29.56 0.29 6.41
N ALA A 15 -30.38 0.17 7.44
CA ALA A 15 -31.84 0.21 7.29
C ALA A 15 -32.34 1.48 6.57
N ALA A 16 -31.70 2.62 6.80
CA ALA A 16 -32.06 3.88 6.14
C ALA A 16 -31.61 3.98 4.67
N HIS A 17 -30.53 3.30 4.26
CA HIS A 17 -29.91 3.46 2.93
C HIS A 17 -30.12 2.25 2.01
N LEU A 18 -30.42 1.07 2.57
CA LEU A 18 -30.79 -0.14 1.81
C LEU A 18 -31.91 0.12 0.80
N PRO A 19 -33.02 0.81 1.14
CA PRO A 19 -34.08 1.09 0.17
C PRO A 19 -33.59 1.85 -1.07
N LYS A 20 -32.69 2.83 -0.88
CA LYS A 20 -32.13 3.63 -1.99
C LYS A 20 -31.15 2.82 -2.85
N LEU A 21 -30.35 1.95 -2.21
CA LEU A 21 -29.39 1.07 -2.89
C LEU A 21 -30.09 -0.04 -3.68
N VAL A 22 -31.19 -0.58 -3.15
CA VAL A 22 -32.02 -1.59 -3.84
C VAL A 22 -32.84 -0.97 -4.97
N ALA A 23 -33.37 0.25 -4.80
CA ALA A 23 -34.12 0.95 -5.84
C ALA A 23 -33.27 1.25 -7.09
N LYS A 24 -31.96 1.48 -6.92
CA LYS A 24 -30.99 1.67 -8.01
C LYS A 24 -30.06 0.46 -8.18
N ASN A 25 -30.58 -0.75 -7.97
CA ASN A 25 -29.80 -1.98 -8.18
C ASN A 25 -29.65 -2.29 -9.69
N GLU A 26 -28.69 -3.14 -10.04
CA GLU A 26 -28.36 -3.59 -11.40
C GLU A 26 -29.58 -4.06 -12.21
N ARG A 27 -30.61 -4.60 -11.54
CA ARG A 27 -31.85 -5.12 -12.18
C ARG A 27 -32.93 -4.07 -12.43
N SER A 28 -32.92 -2.96 -11.68
CA SER A 28 -33.99 -1.97 -11.68
C SER A 28 -33.52 -0.59 -12.15
N GLY A 29 -32.22 -0.37 -12.31
CA GLY A 29 -31.60 0.90 -12.66
C GLY A 29 -31.17 1.03 -14.12
N ASP A 30 -30.69 2.22 -14.47
CA ASP A 30 -30.02 2.50 -15.74
C ASP A 30 -28.73 1.66 -15.83
N PRO A 31 -28.45 0.96 -16.95
CA PRO A 31 -27.22 0.19 -17.17
C PRO A 31 -25.93 1.00 -16.92
N TYR A 32 -26.00 2.32 -17.00
CA TYR A 32 -24.88 3.24 -16.84
C TYR A 32 -24.88 4.04 -15.52
N ASP A 33 -25.89 3.88 -14.65
CA ASP A 33 -25.98 4.49 -13.31
C ASP A 33 -26.71 3.58 -12.31
N TYR A 34 -25.98 2.62 -11.73
CA TYR A 34 -26.51 1.69 -10.73
C TYR A 34 -25.53 1.44 -9.57
N TYR A 35 -26.07 0.92 -8.47
CA TYR A 35 -25.32 0.49 -7.31
C TYR A 35 -25.34 -1.04 -7.20
N ALA A 36 -24.17 -1.63 -6.97
CA ALA A 36 -24.03 -3.02 -6.57
C ALA A 36 -23.48 -3.09 -5.15
N VAL A 37 -24.12 -3.86 -4.29
CA VAL A 37 -23.69 -4.02 -2.89
C VAL A 37 -23.29 -5.46 -2.65
N TYR A 38 -22.08 -5.63 -2.14
CA TYR A 38 -21.45 -6.91 -1.85
C TYR A 38 -21.17 -7.04 -0.37
N PHE A 39 -21.30 -8.25 0.16
CA PHE A 39 -21.00 -8.60 1.54
C PHE A 39 -20.06 -9.81 1.58
N ALA A 40 -19.17 -9.84 2.57
CA ALA A 40 -18.35 -11.00 2.89
C ALA A 40 -18.50 -11.37 4.37
N ASP A 41 -18.74 -12.65 4.64
CA ASP A 41 -18.76 -13.21 6.00
C ASP A 41 -17.33 -13.51 6.49
N VAL A 42 -17.18 -13.84 7.77
CA VAL A 42 -15.90 -14.20 8.43
C VAL A 42 -15.20 -15.36 7.73
N GLU A 43 -15.98 -16.29 7.16
CA GLU A 43 -15.52 -17.42 6.35
C GLU A 43 -15.21 -17.05 4.88
N ARG A 44 -15.22 -15.76 4.53
CA ARG A 44 -15.07 -15.22 3.16
C ARG A 44 -16.13 -15.70 2.15
N ASN A 45 -17.26 -16.20 2.61
CA ASN A 45 -18.43 -16.44 1.78
C ASN A 45 -19.00 -15.09 1.30
N ARG A 46 -19.19 -14.96 -0.02
CA ARG A 46 -19.53 -13.69 -0.69
C ARG A 46 -21.00 -13.65 -1.08
N TYR A 47 -21.63 -12.52 -0.83
CA TYR A 47 -23.05 -12.30 -1.09
C TYR A 47 -23.29 -10.99 -1.85
N GLN A 48 -24.25 -10.98 -2.77
CA GLN A 48 -24.73 -9.78 -3.48
C GLN A 48 -26.13 -9.42 -2.98
N LEU A 49 -26.36 -8.14 -2.73
CA LEU A 49 -27.69 -7.64 -2.35
C LEU A 49 -28.66 -7.70 -3.55
N THR A 50 -29.78 -8.39 -3.39
CA THR A 50 -30.83 -8.48 -4.42
C THR A 50 -32.11 -7.74 -4.03
N GLY A 51 -32.47 -7.72 -2.76
CA GLY A 51 -33.72 -7.11 -2.29
C GLY A 51 -33.74 -6.77 -0.81
N PHE A 52 -34.72 -5.94 -0.41
CA PHE A 52 -34.94 -5.54 0.98
C PHE A 52 -36.44 -5.49 1.28
N ASN A 53 -36.87 -6.18 2.33
CA ASN A 53 -38.27 -6.26 2.74
C ASN A 53 -38.51 -5.68 4.16
N GLY A 54 -37.85 -4.56 4.47
CA GLY A 54 -38.04 -3.82 5.74
C GLY A 54 -37.31 -4.40 6.96
N SER A 55 -37.43 -5.71 7.22
CA SER A 55 -36.73 -6.42 8.31
C SER A 55 -35.58 -7.29 7.81
N ASP A 56 -35.78 -7.89 6.64
CA ASP A 56 -34.89 -8.89 6.06
C ASP A 56 -34.33 -8.45 4.72
N VAL A 57 -33.11 -8.89 4.47
CA VAL A 57 -32.34 -8.55 3.29
C VAL A 57 -32.14 -9.81 2.47
N SER A 58 -32.64 -9.79 1.24
CA SER A 58 -32.44 -10.87 0.28
C SER A 58 -31.07 -10.73 -0.35
N MET A 59 -30.26 -11.78 -0.25
CA MET A 59 -28.92 -11.82 -0.80
C MET A 59 -28.68 -13.08 -1.61
N ARG A 60 -27.92 -12.93 -2.68
CA ARG A 60 -27.47 -14.04 -3.52
C ARG A 60 -26.05 -14.43 -3.16
N CYS A 61 -25.81 -15.73 -2.93
CA CYS A 61 -24.45 -16.23 -2.75
C CYS A 61 -23.70 -16.21 -4.09
N LEU A 62 -22.51 -15.62 -4.12
CA LEU A 62 -21.65 -15.51 -5.31
C LEU A 62 -20.65 -16.67 -5.42
N ASN A 63 -20.39 -17.39 -4.34
CA ASN A 63 -19.53 -18.58 -4.30
C ASN A 63 -20.36 -19.83 -3.93
N PRO A 64 -21.19 -20.37 -4.82
CA PRO A 64 -21.95 -21.56 -4.52
C PRO A 64 -21.11 -22.82 -4.73
N THR A 65 -20.73 -23.49 -3.64
CA THR A 65 -20.48 -24.93 -3.69
C THR A 65 -21.83 -25.65 -3.65
N GLY A 66 -22.32 -26.11 -4.80
CA GLY A 66 -23.54 -26.93 -4.93
C GLY A 66 -24.81 -26.19 -5.40
N ALA A 67 -25.97 -26.83 -5.22
CA ALA A 67 -27.27 -26.45 -5.78
C ALA A 67 -27.88 -25.12 -5.27
N ALA A 68 -27.20 -24.41 -4.36
CA ALA A 68 -27.62 -23.11 -3.80
C ALA A 68 -27.22 -21.90 -4.66
N ALA A 69 -26.76 -22.13 -5.90
CA ALA A 69 -26.16 -21.11 -6.78
C ALA A 69 -27.06 -19.94 -7.19
N ASN A 70 -28.38 -20.08 -7.04
CA ASN A 70 -29.34 -19.09 -7.54
C ASN A 70 -30.47 -18.76 -6.57
N SER A 71 -30.45 -19.30 -5.35
CA SER A 71 -31.46 -19.00 -4.34
C SER A 71 -31.09 -17.75 -3.56
N ASP A 72 -32.00 -16.79 -3.51
CA ASP A 72 -31.88 -15.63 -2.65
C ASP A 72 -32.10 -16.07 -1.19
N ILE A 73 -31.12 -15.85 -0.34
CA ILE A 73 -31.14 -16.17 1.10
C ILE A 73 -31.52 -14.90 1.86
N ALA A 74 -32.48 -15.01 2.76
CA ALA A 74 -32.87 -13.92 3.64
C ALA A 74 -31.94 -13.85 4.85
N PHE A 75 -31.35 -12.68 5.10
CA PHE A 75 -30.57 -12.38 6.30
C PHE A 75 -31.18 -11.22 7.08
N PRO A 76 -31.18 -11.28 8.42
CA PRO A 76 -31.60 -10.16 9.25
C PRO A 76 -30.58 -9.02 9.15
N VAL A 77 -31.06 -7.77 9.06
CA VAL A 77 -30.23 -6.55 8.94
C VAL A 77 -29.18 -6.45 10.06
N ALA A 78 -29.47 -6.99 11.26
CA ALA A 78 -28.52 -7.00 12.38
C ALA A 78 -27.22 -7.76 12.07
N ARG A 79 -27.28 -8.82 11.24
CA ARG A 79 -26.11 -9.64 10.88
C ARG A 79 -25.19 -8.92 9.90
N LEU A 80 -25.70 -7.96 9.13
CA LEU A 80 -24.92 -7.11 8.23
C LEU A 80 -23.92 -6.20 8.94
N ALA A 81 -24.15 -5.90 10.22
CA ALA A 81 -23.21 -5.10 10.98
C ALA A 81 -21.87 -5.83 11.21
N ALA A 82 -21.92 -7.16 11.31
CA ALA A 82 -20.74 -8.02 11.52
C ALA A 82 -20.00 -8.36 10.21
N MET A 83 -20.67 -8.25 9.06
CA MET A 83 -20.09 -8.54 7.74
C MET A 83 -19.26 -7.37 7.20
N GLU A 84 -18.24 -7.69 6.41
CA GLU A 84 -17.55 -6.73 5.57
C GLU A 84 -18.45 -6.38 4.38
N SER A 85 -18.50 -5.10 4.02
CA SER A 85 -19.45 -4.61 3.03
C SER A 85 -18.80 -3.70 2.02
N GLU A 86 -19.08 -3.89 0.75
CA GLU A 86 -18.59 -3.06 -0.32
C GLU A 86 -19.76 -2.55 -1.17
N ILE A 87 -19.86 -1.23 -1.30
CA ILE A 87 -20.85 -0.58 -2.17
C ILE A 87 -20.10 -0.06 -3.40
N VAL A 88 -20.45 -0.56 -4.57
CA VAL A 88 -19.89 -0.13 -5.85
C VAL A 88 -20.93 0.70 -6.57
N SER A 89 -20.62 1.97 -6.84
CA SER A 89 -21.40 2.84 -7.71
C SER A 89 -20.80 2.80 -9.11
N TYR A 90 -21.56 2.27 -10.06
CA TYR A 90 -21.24 2.30 -11.47
C TYR A 90 -21.81 3.58 -12.07
N LYS A 91 -20.93 4.39 -12.67
CA LYS A 91 -21.31 5.61 -13.39
C LYS A 91 -20.72 5.57 -14.80
N LYS A 92 -21.34 6.30 -15.73
CA LYS A 92 -20.92 6.44 -17.15
C LYS A 92 -19.42 6.64 -17.39
N TYR A 93 -18.70 7.29 -16.46
CA TYR A 93 -17.26 7.59 -16.56
C TYR A 93 -16.38 6.85 -15.54
N GLY A 94 -16.88 5.74 -14.98
CA GLY A 94 -16.11 4.81 -14.16
C GLY A 94 -16.76 4.45 -12.83
N LYS A 95 -16.19 3.44 -12.17
CA LYS A 95 -16.66 2.94 -10.87
C LYS A 95 -16.12 3.75 -9.69
N ILE A 96 -16.94 3.89 -8.65
CA ILE A 96 -16.57 4.38 -7.33
C ILE A 96 -16.89 3.28 -6.32
N THR A 97 -15.91 2.95 -5.48
CA THR A 97 -16.04 1.85 -4.54
C THR A 97 -15.95 2.36 -3.11
N PHE A 98 -16.91 1.96 -2.29
CA PHE A 98 -16.97 2.28 -0.86
C PHE A 98 -16.80 0.99 -0.05
N THR A 99 -15.70 0.87 0.68
CA THR A 99 -15.38 -0.28 1.54
C THR A 99 -16.22 -0.34 2.83
N ASN A 100 -17.02 0.69 3.10
CA ASN A 100 -17.83 0.80 4.30
C ASN A 100 -19.06 1.67 4.04
N VAL A 101 -20.17 1.35 4.70
CA VAL A 101 -21.43 2.09 4.62
C VAL A 101 -21.31 3.50 5.17
N PHE A 102 -20.51 3.68 6.22
CA PHE A 102 -20.19 5.01 6.73
C PHE A 102 -19.52 5.87 5.66
N GLY A 103 -18.65 5.29 4.84
CA GLY A 103 -18.01 6.00 3.73
C GLY A 103 -19.01 6.44 2.67
N TYR A 104 -20.02 5.61 2.38
CA TYR A 104 -21.14 5.97 1.52
C TYR A 104 -22.02 7.07 2.14
N PHE A 105 -22.40 6.92 3.42
CA PHE A 105 -23.19 7.91 4.16
C PHE A 105 -22.54 9.28 4.15
N VAL A 106 -21.27 9.38 4.53
CA VAL A 106 -20.53 10.64 4.53
C VAL A 106 -20.49 11.24 3.12
N ASN A 107 -20.32 10.42 2.08
CA ASN A 107 -20.32 10.91 0.69
C ASN A 107 -21.69 11.41 0.20
N CYS A 108 -22.80 10.88 0.72
CA CYS A 108 -24.13 11.39 0.41
C CYS A 108 -24.37 12.81 0.96
N TYR A 109 -23.76 13.15 2.09
CA TYR A 109 -23.97 14.45 2.77
C TYR A 109 -22.82 15.44 2.56
N LEU A 110 -21.60 14.97 2.35
CA LEU A 110 -20.39 15.79 2.19
C LEU A 110 -19.57 15.27 1.00
N PRO A 111 -19.23 16.10 -0.01
CA PRO A 111 -18.46 15.68 -1.19
C PRO A 111 -16.96 15.46 -0.90
N ILE A 112 -16.60 14.90 0.27
CA ILE A 112 -15.23 14.66 0.75
C ILE A 112 -14.48 13.63 -0.11
N PHE A 113 -15.21 12.75 -0.81
CA PHE A 113 -14.60 11.72 -1.65
C PHE A 113 -13.93 12.30 -2.92
N ASN A 114 -14.32 13.49 -3.38
CA ASN A 114 -13.62 14.20 -4.45
C ASN A 114 -12.19 14.59 -4.04
N ILE A 115 -11.99 14.99 -2.78
CA ILE A 115 -10.66 15.31 -2.23
C ILE A 115 -9.83 14.04 -2.04
N LYS A 116 -10.45 12.95 -1.54
CA LYS A 116 -9.76 11.68 -1.35
C LYS A 116 -9.31 11.07 -2.68
N THR A 117 -10.12 11.17 -3.73
CA THR A 117 -9.73 10.76 -5.09
C THR A 117 -8.65 11.65 -5.69
N ALA A 118 -8.64 12.96 -5.40
CA ALA A 118 -7.53 13.84 -5.78
C ALA A 118 -6.21 13.47 -5.07
N LEU A 119 -6.27 13.12 -3.77
CA LEU A 119 -5.10 12.68 -3.01
C LEU A 119 -4.57 11.31 -3.50
N LEU A 120 -5.46 10.38 -3.83
CA LEU A 120 -5.12 9.10 -4.44
C LEU A 120 -4.50 9.28 -5.85
N ARG A 121 -4.97 10.24 -6.64
CA ARG A 121 -4.35 10.64 -7.92
C ARG A 121 -2.93 11.17 -7.72
N GLY A 122 -2.70 11.98 -6.69
CA GLY A 122 -1.36 12.50 -6.36
C GLY A 122 -0.36 11.40 -5.98
N LYS A 123 -0.77 10.42 -5.17
CA LYS A 123 0.08 9.28 -4.81
C LYS A 123 0.43 8.41 -6.02
N ALA A 124 -0.55 8.13 -6.88
CA ALA A 124 -0.33 7.38 -8.11
C ALA A 124 0.63 8.09 -9.08
N ALA A 125 0.58 9.43 -9.15
CA ALA A 125 1.51 10.23 -9.97
C ALA A 125 2.97 10.20 -9.47
N VAL A 126 3.17 10.12 -8.15
CA VAL A 126 4.53 10.01 -7.56
C VAL A 126 5.09 8.61 -7.77
N VAL A 127 4.28 7.58 -7.56
CA VAL A 127 4.66 6.18 -7.80
C VAL A 127 4.94 5.97 -9.29
N SER A 128 4.12 6.52 -10.18
CA SER A 128 4.31 6.40 -11.63
C SER A 128 5.59 7.05 -12.13
N ALA A 129 5.94 8.23 -11.60
CA ALA A 129 7.19 8.91 -11.91
C ALA A 129 8.41 8.09 -11.44
N PHE A 130 8.31 7.42 -10.29
CA PHE A 130 9.37 6.55 -9.77
C PHE A 130 9.68 5.36 -10.71
N PHE A 131 8.65 4.74 -11.29
CA PHE A 131 8.80 3.59 -12.19
C PHE A 131 9.17 3.93 -13.63
N ARG A 132 8.95 5.18 -14.07
CA ARG A 132 9.12 5.63 -15.47
C ARG A 132 10.58 5.74 -15.91
N GLU A 133 11.49 6.09 -15.01
CA GLU A 133 12.85 6.53 -15.38
C GLU A 133 13.96 5.57 -14.91
N ARG A 134 13.63 4.41 -14.32
CA ARG A 134 14.63 3.46 -13.79
C ARG A 134 14.61 2.10 -14.49
N GLU A 135 15.81 1.61 -14.80
CA GLU A 135 16.08 0.21 -15.13
C GLU A 135 15.43 -0.72 -14.10
N VAL A 136 15.03 -1.92 -14.53
CA VAL A 136 14.38 -2.92 -13.68
C VAL A 136 15.31 -3.29 -12.51
N ARG A 137 15.07 -2.72 -11.33
CA ARG A 137 15.86 -3.00 -10.11
C ARG A 137 15.16 -4.01 -9.22
N SER A 138 15.92 -4.69 -8.38
CA SER A 138 15.40 -5.60 -7.34
C SER A 138 14.37 -4.92 -6.41
N GLN A 139 14.51 -3.61 -6.19
CA GLN A 139 13.59 -2.79 -5.39
C GLN A 139 12.19 -2.67 -6.02
N ASP A 140 12.10 -2.57 -7.35
CA ASP A 140 10.83 -2.51 -8.09
C ASP A 140 10.04 -3.82 -7.91
N ARG A 141 10.77 -4.94 -7.91
CA ARG A 141 10.22 -6.30 -7.73
C ARG A 141 9.64 -6.51 -6.34
N ILE A 142 10.40 -6.16 -5.29
CA ILE A 142 9.94 -6.32 -3.90
C ILE A 142 8.79 -5.35 -3.58
N TYR A 143 8.82 -4.13 -4.11
CA TYR A 143 7.71 -3.19 -3.98
C TYR A 143 6.42 -3.74 -4.61
N LEU A 144 6.52 -4.27 -5.84
CA LEU A 144 5.39 -4.88 -6.53
C LEU A 144 4.81 -6.05 -5.74
N LEU A 145 5.68 -6.92 -5.21
CA LEU A 145 5.29 -8.03 -4.36
C LEU A 145 4.53 -7.55 -3.12
N GLY A 146 5.06 -6.56 -2.40
CA GLY A 146 4.41 -5.99 -1.22
C GLY A 146 3.04 -5.39 -1.53
N LEU A 147 2.90 -4.72 -2.67
CA LEU A 147 1.64 -4.15 -3.15
C LEU A 147 0.60 -5.24 -3.46
N ILE A 148 1.01 -6.31 -4.15
CA ILE A 148 0.14 -7.46 -4.48
C ILE A 148 -0.26 -8.21 -3.21
N VAL A 149 0.67 -8.47 -2.29
CA VAL A 149 0.41 -9.12 -1.01
C VAL A 149 -0.56 -8.29 -0.18
N ASN A 150 -0.36 -6.97 -0.10
CA ASN A 150 -1.25 -6.09 0.63
C ASN A 150 -2.67 -6.10 0.05
N GLU A 151 -2.81 -6.07 -1.27
CA GLU A 151 -4.11 -6.19 -1.94
C GLU A 151 -4.75 -7.57 -1.72
N PHE A 152 -3.94 -8.65 -1.72
CA PHE A 152 -4.42 -10.01 -1.46
C PHE A 152 -4.92 -10.19 -0.02
N VAL A 153 -4.23 -9.61 0.96
CA VAL A 153 -4.67 -9.60 2.37
C VAL A 153 -5.97 -8.81 2.52
N HIS A 154 -6.08 -7.65 1.86
CA HIS A 154 -7.24 -6.75 1.92
C HIS A 154 -8.26 -6.99 0.78
N GLN A 155 -8.37 -8.23 0.30
CA GLN A 155 -9.25 -8.60 -0.82
C GLN A 155 -10.65 -8.00 -0.67
N ARG A 156 -11.07 -7.25 -1.69
CA ARG A 156 -12.38 -6.61 -1.70
C ARG A 156 -13.51 -7.63 -1.88
N PRO A 157 -14.65 -7.49 -1.17
CA PRO A 157 -15.82 -8.39 -1.29
C PRO A 157 -16.37 -8.58 -2.71
N SER A 158 -16.18 -7.61 -3.60
CA SER A 158 -16.67 -7.59 -4.99
C SER A 158 -15.84 -8.41 -5.98
N ARG A 159 -14.60 -8.83 -5.63
CA ARG A 159 -13.79 -9.67 -6.51
C ARG A 159 -14.26 -11.12 -6.42
N LEU A 160 -14.47 -11.78 -7.55
CA LEU A 160 -14.89 -13.19 -7.64
C LEU A 160 -13.69 -14.15 -7.56
N SER A 161 -12.50 -13.74 -7.98
CA SER A 161 -11.27 -14.53 -7.92
C SER A 161 -10.36 -14.11 -6.75
N SER A 162 -9.68 -15.08 -6.13
CA SER A 162 -8.64 -14.83 -5.11
C SER A 162 -7.32 -14.34 -5.71
N GLY A 163 -7.16 -14.39 -7.03
CA GLY A 163 -5.95 -13.94 -7.72
C GLY A 163 -6.16 -12.64 -8.50
N ILE A 164 -5.03 -12.09 -8.95
CA ILE A 164 -4.92 -10.78 -9.61
C ILE A 164 -4.43 -10.94 -11.06
N THR A 165 -4.95 -10.14 -11.98
CA THR A 165 -4.45 -10.11 -13.37
C THR A 165 -3.41 -9.02 -13.57
N VAL A 166 -2.62 -9.09 -14.66
CA VAL A 166 -1.63 -8.05 -14.99
C VAL A 166 -2.28 -6.67 -15.12
N ASP A 167 -3.44 -6.59 -15.78
CA ASP A 167 -4.14 -5.33 -15.99
C ASP A 167 -4.67 -4.75 -14.67
N GLU A 168 -5.08 -5.61 -13.72
CA GLU A 168 -5.42 -5.18 -12.36
C GLU A 168 -4.21 -4.68 -11.57
N VAL A 169 -3.06 -5.35 -11.68
CA VAL A 169 -1.81 -4.87 -11.06
C VAL A 169 -1.44 -3.49 -11.60
N ILE A 170 -1.59 -3.27 -12.91
CA ILE A 170 -1.37 -1.98 -13.55
C ILE A 170 -2.35 -0.91 -13.03
N ASP A 171 -3.63 -1.26 -12.86
CA ASP A 171 -4.64 -0.35 -12.28
C ASP A 171 -4.32 0.00 -10.83
N ILE A 172 -3.81 -0.94 -10.02
CA ILE A 172 -3.40 -0.64 -8.64
C ILE A 172 -2.17 0.27 -8.61
N LEU A 173 -1.18 0.03 -9.47
CA LEU A 173 0.05 0.83 -9.51
C LEU A 173 -0.21 2.29 -9.95
N TYR A 174 -1.14 2.55 -10.89
CA TYR A 174 -1.29 3.86 -11.55
C TYR A 174 -2.67 4.51 -11.36
N GLY A 175 -3.67 3.80 -10.82
CA GLY A 175 -5.04 4.28 -10.65
C GLY A 175 -5.69 4.77 -11.96
N LYS A 176 -6.68 5.67 -11.86
CA LYS A 176 -7.50 6.17 -13.00
C LYS A 176 -6.73 6.88 -14.15
N LEU A 177 -5.42 7.14 -14.02
CA LEU A 177 -4.59 7.75 -15.06
C LEU A 177 -3.84 6.71 -15.93
N TRP A 178 -4.06 5.42 -15.68
CA TRP A 178 -3.46 4.30 -16.42
C TRP A 178 -3.61 4.41 -17.95
N TYR A 179 -4.72 4.97 -18.46
CA TYR A 179 -4.97 5.16 -19.90
C TYR A 179 -3.94 6.07 -20.59
N GLN A 180 -3.32 7.01 -19.87
CA GLN A 180 -2.25 7.87 -20.40
C GLN A 180 -0.91 7.13 -20.48
N HIS A 181 -0.73 6.09 -19.67
CA HIS A 181 0.50 5.31 -19.56
C HIS A 181 0.47 4.01 -20.38
N ILE A 182 -0.72 3.45 -20.67
CA ILE A 182 -0.88 2.21 -21.44
C ILE A 182 -0.42 2.28 -22.89
N ARG A 183 -0.32 3.49 -23.47
CA ARG A 183 0.30 3.64 -24.80
C ARG A 183 1.80 3.34 -24.79
N ASN A 184 2.41 3.12 -23.62
CA ASN A 184 3.80 2.71 -23.52
C ASN A 184 3.89 1.18 -23.38
N GLU A 185 3.94 0.46 -24.51
CA GLU A 185 4.09 -1.01 -24.55
C GLU A 185 5.25 -1.52 -23.68
N GLN A 186 6.32 -0.71 -23.58
CA GLN A 186 7.51 -1.02 -22.78
C GLN A 186 7.15 -1.19 -21.29
N PHE A 187 6.20 -0.42 -20.78
CA PHE A 187 5.78 -0.49 -19.38
C PHE A 187 5.01 -1.78 -19.10
N ARG A 188 4.06 -2.16 -19.96
CA ARG A 188 3.30 -3.41 -19.82
C ARG A 188 4.25 -4.61 -19.88
N ARG A 189 5.26 -4.57 -20.77
CA ARG A 189 6.32 -5.59 -20.83
C ARG A 189 7.14 -5.62 -19.53
N LYS A 190 7.52 -4.48 -18.96
CA LYS A 190 8.22 -4.39 -17.66
C LYS A 190 7.42 -5.02 -16.52
N VAL A 191 6.14 -4.66 -16.37
CA VAL A 191 5.28 -5.25 -15.31
C VAL A 191 5.09 -6.74 -15.52
N THR A 192 4.89 -7.18 -16.76
CA THR A 192 4.76 -8.60 -17.08
C THR A 192 6.03 -9.38 -16.73
N LEU A 193 7.22 -8.85 -17.05
CA LEU A 193 8.50 -9.44 -16.68
C LEU A 193 8.70 -9.49 -15.16
N LEU A 194 8.33 -8.43 -14.44
CA LEU A 194 8.38 -8.43 -12.98
C LEU A 194 7.46 -9.51 -12.41
N MET A 195 6.21 -9.59 -12.84
CA MET A 195 5.26 -10.64 -12.44
C MET A 195 5.78 -12.05 -12.75
N ALA A 196 6.37 -12.26 -13.93
CA ALA A 196 6.99 -13.53 -14.30
C ALA A 196 8.18 -13.87 -13.38
N SER A 197 8.99 -12.90 -13.00
CA SER A 197 10.10 -13.11 -12.06
C SER A 197 9.65 -13.49 -10.64
N LEU A 198 8.47 -13.03 -10.21
CA LEU A 198 7.85 -13.41 -8.93
C LEU A 198 7.25 -14.82 -9.00
N VAL A 199 6.79 -15.24 -10.18
CA VAL A 199 6.37 -16.63 -10.40
C VAL A 199 7.57 -17.57 -10.39
N PHE A 200 8.67 -17.20 -11.06
CA PHE A 200 9.88 -18.01 -11.11
C PHE A 200 10.49 -18.29 -9.72
N SER A 201 10.44 -17.32 -8.81
CA SER A 201 10.90 -17.51 -7.43
C SER A 201 9.91 -18.21 -6.51
N GLY A 202 8.73 -18.57 -7.01
CA GLY A 202 7.66 -19.21 -6.22
C GLY A 202 6.92 -18.27 -5.27
N GLU A 203 7.08 -16.95 -5.40
CA GLU A 203 6.32 -15.97 -4.61
C GLU A 203 4.87 -15.85 -5.12
N LEU A 204 4.68 -16.05 -6.43
CA LEU A 204 3.38 -16.10 -7.09
C LEU A 204 3.19 -17.45 -7.81
N ALA A 205 1.95 -17.94 -7.85
CA ALA A 205 1.52 -19.00 -8.75
C ALA A 205 0.70 -18.38 -9.90
N VAL A 206 0.77 -18.96 -11.10
CA VAL A 206 -0.10 -18.56 -12.22
C VAL A 206 -1.02 -19.72 -12.61
N GLU A 207 -2.32 -19.45 -12.62
CA GLU A 207 -3.36 -20.38 -13.10
C GLU A 207 -4.31 -19.60 -14.00
N ASN A 208 -4.55 -20.05 -15.23
CA ASN A 208 -5.47 -19.40 -16.17
C ASN A 208 -5.27 -17.87 -16.31
N ASN A 209 -4.02 -17.43 -16.41
CA ASN A 209 -3.64 -16.01 -16.51
C ASN A 209 -4.00 -15.16 -15.26
N VAL A 210 -4.26 -15.82 -14.13
CA VAL A 210 -4.54 -15.20 -12.84
C VAL A 210 -3.39 -15.54 -11.88
N TYR A 211 -2.78 -14.51 -11.30
CA TYR A 211 -1.67 -14.65 -10.37
C TYR A 211 -2.19 -14.78 -8.93
N ARG A 212 -1.75 -15.80 -8.21
CA ARG A 212 -2.10 -16.05 -6.81
C ARG A 212 -0.88 -15.92 -5.92
N VAL A 213 -1.05 -15.27 -4.76
CA VAL A 213 0.01 -15.10 -3.77
C VAL A 213 0.28 -16.42 -3.05
N GLN A 214 1.55 -16.80 -2.94
CA GLN A 214 1.97 -17.97 -2.18
C GLN A 214 2.58 -17.58 -0.82
N GLY A 215 2.69 -18.54 0.11
CA GLY A 215 3.33 -18.31 1.41
C GLY A 215 4.78 -17.82 1.32
N ASN A 216 5.49 -18.19 0.24
CA ASN A 216 6.87 -17.74 0.00
C ASN A 216 6.99 -16.23 -0.22
N ALA A 217 5.91 -15.55 -0.64
CA ALA A 217 5.88 -14.10 -0.77
C ALA A 217 6.12 -13.40 0.57
N ILE A 218 5.53 -13.92 1.65
CA ILE A 218 5.70 -13.36 3.00
C ILE A 218 7.13 -13.57 3.49
N ALA A 219 7.70 -14.76 3.29
CA ALA A 219 9.07 -15.07 3.65
C ALA A 219 10.06 -14.11 2.96
N THR A 220 9.88 -13.91 1.65
CA THR A 220 10.71 -13.00 0.85
C THR A 220 10.62 -11.55 1.34
N LEU A 221 9.41 -11.06 1.67
CA LEU A 221 9.23 -9.71 2.22
C LEU A 221 9.92 -9.53 3.58
N VAL A 222 9.80 -10.52 4.47
CA VAL A 222 10.42 -10.49 5.80
C VAL A 222 11.94 -10.55 5.70
N GLU A 223 12.47 -11.37 4.79
CA GLU A 223 13.92 -11.46 4.54
C GLU A 223 14.46 -10.14 3.99
N HIS A 224 13.76 -9.52 3.05
CA HIS A 224 14.13 -8.20 2.54
C HIS A 224 14.13 -7.12 3.62
N GLU A 225 13.12 -7.09 4.50
CA GLU A 225 13.10 -6.16 5.63
C GLU A 225 14.29 -6.38 6.58
N LYS A 226 14.66 -7.64 6.81
CA LYS A 226 15.80 -7.99 7.66
C LYS A 226 17.11 -7.49 7.04
N ASP A 227 17.28 -7.65 5.74
CA ASP A 227 18.47 -7.20 5.03
C ASP A 227 18.55 -5.67 4.96
N GLU A 228 17.42 -4.97 4.77
CA GLU A 228 17.40 -3.50 4.92
C GLU A 228 17.83 -3.05 6.32
N ARG A 229 17.34 -3.72 7.36
CA ARG A 229 17.73 -3.40 8.75
C ARG A 229 19.22 -3.64 8.97
N ARG A 230 19.77 -4.73 8.44
CA ARG A 230 21.21 -5.04 8.50
C ARG A 230 22.04 -4.00 7.75
N ALA A 231 21.65 -3.63 6.53
CA ALA A 231 22.33 -2.59 5.76
C ALA A 231 22.33 -1.25 6.50
N LYS A 232 21.19 -0.83 7.06
CA LYS A 232 21.10 0.39 7.89
C LYS A 232 21.99 0.32 9.14
N GLN A 233 22.09 -0.85 9.76
CA GLN A 233 22.99 -1.06 10.89
C GLN A 233 24.46 -0.98 10.47
N GLN A 234 24.84 -1.62 9.35
CA GLN A 234 26.18 -1.55 8.79
C GLN A 234 26.57 -0.11 8.42
N ASP A 235 25.68 0.65 7.77
CA ASP A 235 25.89 2.06 7.48
C ASP A 235 26.14 2.88 8.75
N LYS A 236 25.36 2.63 9.80
CA LYS A 236 25.53 3.32 11.10
C LYS A 236 26.87 2.96 11.74
N ILE A 237 27.24 1.68 11.72
CA ILE A 237 28.52 1.19 12.24
C ILE A 237 29.67 1.81 11.44
N GLN A 238 29.59 1.82 10.11
CA GLN A 238 30.62 2.40 9.24
C GLN A 238 30.80 3.90 9.51
N ARG A 239 29.70 4.67 9.64
CA ARG A 239 29.80 6.10 10.00
C ARG A 239 30.44 6.31 11.37
N ASN A 240 30.10 5.47 12.36
CA ASN A 240 30.72 5.54 13.69
C ASN A 240 32.21 5.16 13.64
N MET A 241 32.57 4.16 12.83
CA MET A 241 33.94 3.72 12.63
C MET A 241 34.79 4.83 12.00
N VAL A 242 34.26 5.55 10.99
CA VAL A 242 34.95 6.70 10.38
C VAL A 242 35.17 7.82 11.41
N ARG A 243 34.19 8.11 12.27
CA ARG A 243 34.34 9.11 13.35
C ARG A 243 35.44 8.72 14.34
N LEU A 244 35.46 7.45 14.76
CA LEU A 244 36.50 6.93 15.66
C LEU A 244 37.88 6.98 15.01
N MET A 245 37.98 6.59 13.73
CA MET A 245 39.21 6.65 12.96
C MET A 245 39.76 8.09 12.91
N LEU A 246 38.92 9.09 12.64
CA LEU A 246 39.34 10.50 12.64
C LEU A 246 39.89 10.94 14.00
N ILE A 247 39.25 10.54 15.12
CA ILE A 247 39.70 10.87 16.47
C ILE A 247 41.07 10.23 16.76
N ILE A 248 41.22 8.94 16.43
CA ILE A 248 42.47 8.20 16.64
C ILE A 248 43.59 8.80 15.79
N THR A 249 43.33 9.08 14.51
CA THR A 249 44.32 9.72 13.63
C THR A 249 44.74 11.08 14.17
N ALA A 250 43.80 11.92 14.60
CA ALA A 250 44.12 13.22 15.21
C ALA A 250 44.95 13.06 16.49
N ALA A 251 44.61 12.11 17.37
CA ALA A 251 45.38 11.82 18.57
C ALA A 251 46.80 11.33 18.25
N THR A 252 46.96 10.43 17.27
CA THR A 252 48.29 9.96 16.85
C THR A 252 49.14 11.10 16.29
N VAL A 253 48.55 11.99 15.49
CA VAL A 253 49.26 13.17 14.98
C VAL A 253 49.72 14.06 16.13
N LEU A 254 48.85 14.34 17.10
CA LEU A 254 49.21 15.14 18.29
C LEU A 254 50.34 14.50 19.11
N ILE A 255 50.29 13.18 19.32
CA ILE A 255 51.34 12.45 20.04
C ILE A 255 52.67 12.52 19.28
N THR A 256 52.66 12.30 17.96
CA THR A 256 53.89 12.39 17.14
C THR A 256 54.47 13.80 17.13
N LEU A 257 53.65 14.85 17.07
CA LEU A 257 54.08 16.24 17.18
C LEU A 257 54.71 16.54 18.54
N ALA A 258 54.11 16.03 19.64
CA ALA A 258 54.66 16.21 20.97
C ALA A 258 56.04 15.52 21.13
N LEU A 259 56.18 14.31 20.60
CA LEU A 259 57.47 13.58 20.62
C LEU A 259 58.55 14.30 19.80
N LEU A 260 58.21 14.81 18.62
CA LEU A 260 59.14 15.58 17.77
C LEU A 260 59.54 16.92 18.41
N GLY A 261 58.62 17.53 19.15
CA GLY A 261 58.88 18.71 19.97
C GLY A 261 59.87 18.45 21.11
N LEU A 262 59.64 17.39 21.86
CA LEU A 262 60.53 16.96 22.95
C LEU A 262 61.94 16.59 22.44
N ALA A 263 62.03 16.03 21.24
CA ALA A 263 63.31 15.72 20.60
C ALA A 263 64.06 16.95 20.07
N GLY A 264 63.49 18.16 20.18
CA GLY A 264 64.13 19.41 19.73
C GLY A 264 64.21 19.58 18.21
N VAL A 265 63.58 18.69 17.44
CA VAL A 265 63.56 18.73 15.97
C VAL A 265 62.57 19.77 15.45
N ILE A 266 61.52 20.05 16.23
CA ILE A 266 60.41 20.93 15.85
C ILE A 266 60.14 21.96 16.95
N ASP A 267 60.02 23.22 16.55
CA ASP A 267 59.67 24.33 17.43
C ASP A 267 58.14 24.46 17.56
N LEU A 268 57.56 23.88 18.62
CA LEU A 268 56.11 23.83 18.85
C LEU A 268 55.46 25.22 18.86
N HIS A 269 56.21 26.24 19.30
CA HIS A 269 55.71 27.61 19.36
C HIS A 269 55.43 28.19 17.98
N LYS A 270 56.27 27.85 16.98
CA LYS A 270 56.14 28.31 15.60
C LYS A 270 54.97 27.62 14.88
N ILE A 271 54.80 26.31 15.08
CA ILE A 271 53.68 25.55 14.54
C ILE A 271 52.35 26.01 15.14
N TRP A 272 52.31 26.32 16.44
CA TRP A 272 51.11 26.82 17.10
C TRP A 272 50.65 28.17 16.53
N GLN A 273 51.60 29.07 16.23
CA GLN A 273 51.33 30.34 15.56
C GLN A 273 50.75 30.12 14.15
N ASP A 274 51.31 29.20 13.37
CA ASP A 274 50.84 28.90 12.01
C ASP A 274 49.43 28.26 12.01
N ILE A 275 49.14 27.37 12.97
CA ILE A 275 47.81 26.76 13.13
C ILE A 275 46.74 27.81 13.48
N LEU A 276 47.07 28.78 14.33
CA LEU A 276 46.17 29.90 14.67
C LEU A 276 45.85 30.82 13.49
N GLN A 277 46.71 30.86 12.46
CA GLN A 277 46.47 31.62 11.23
C GLN A 277 45.55 30.89 10.24
N ILE A 278 45.33 29.58 10.40
CA ILE A 278 44.44 28.79 9.55
C ILE A 278 42.97 29.11 9.91
N LYS A 279 42.28 29.85 9.01
CA LYS A 279 40.90 30.37 9.16
C LYS A 279 39.86 29.43 9.84
N PRO A 280 39.75 28.13 9.51
CA PRO A 280 38.75 27.25 10.12
C PRO A 280 38.98 26.97 11.62
N VAL A 281 40.22 26.95 12.10
CA VAL A 281 40.53 26.64 13.52
C VAL A 281 40.21 27.84 14.42
N ARG A 282 40.43 29.06 13.91
CA ARG A 282 40.07 30.32 14.59
C ARG A 282 38.55 30.46 14.79
N PHE A 283 37.74 29.83 13.96
CA PHE A 283 36.28 29.84 14.07
C PHE A 283 35.78 28.86 15.15
N LEU A 284 36.40 27.68 15.27
CA LEU A 284 36.06 26.69 16.30
C LEU A 284 36.38 27.18 17.73
N PHE A 285 37.50 27.89 17.92
CA PHE A 285 37.89 28.42 19.23
C PHE A 285 37.12 29.68 19.67
N LYS A 286 36.41 30.35 18.76
CA LYS A 286 35.59 31.52 19.08
C LYS A 286 34.16 31.15 19.53
N LEU A 287 33.84 29.86 19.50
CA LEU A 287 32.51 29.30 19.75
C LEU A 287 32.44 28.53 21.09
N ILE A 288 33.55 28.47 21.81
CA ILE A 288 33.67 28.11 23.23
C ILE A 288 33.82 29.42 24.00
#